data_AF-L7RSQ7-F1
#
_entry.id   AF-L7RSQ7-F1
#
_cell.length_a   1.000
_cell.length_b   1.000
_cell.length_c   1.000
_cell.angle_alpha   90.00
_cell.angle_beta   90.00
_cell.angle_gamma   90.00
#
_symmetry.space_group_name_H-M   'P 1'
#
loop_
_entity.id
_entity.type
_entity.pdbx_description
1 polymer ?
#
loop_
_entity_poly.entity_id
_entity_poly.type
_entity_poly.pdbx_seq_one_letter_code
_entity_poly.pdbx_strand_id
1 'polypeptide(L)'
;MAYRQSAATLNLLRAFAQGGYASLENVHRWMLGFVTDSPQAERYEALANRITETMEFMRAVGITSETNHSLRETDFYTSHEALLLGYEEALTRVDSTSGDWYATSGHMIWIGDRTRQPGNAHVEYCRGIKNPLGLKCGPSLGPDGLMQLIDLLNPDNEPGRLTLIARFGSDKAGDHLPRLVRAVKKEGRNVVWSTDPMHGNTITAAGYKTRPFDRILKEVQTFFEVHRAEGTHPGGIHIEMTGKNVTECTGGARAIRDDELQDRYHTHCDPRLNADQAVELAFLVSELLRKRVGRPQKQAVNG
;
A
#
# COMPACT_ATOMS: atom_id res chain seq x y z
N MET A 1 -11.89 12.98 20.61
CA MET A 1 -11.11 11.75 20.94
C MET A 1 -10.17 11.35 19.81
N ALA A 2 -10.67 11.19 18.57
CA ALA A 2 -9.87 10.81 17.39
C ALA A 2 -8.56 11.61 17.23
N TYR A 3 -8.62 12.95 17.22
CA TYR A 3 -7.43 13.80 17.12
C TYR A 3 -6.32 13.47 18.14
N ARG A 4 -6.68 13.31 19.42
CA ARG A 4 -5.69 13.03 20.48
C ARG A 4 -5.03 11.66 20.28
N GLN A 5 -5.81 10.66 19.87
CA GLN A 5 -5.28 9.33 19.54
C GLN A 5 -4.33 9.41 18.35
N SER A 6 -4.73 10.06 17.25
CA SER A 6 -3.91 10.24 16.05
C SER A 6 -2.59 10.95 16.36
N ALA A 7 -2.63 12.03 17.15
CA ALA A 7 -1.44 12.78 17.54
C ALA A 7 -0.47 11.93 18.38
N ALA A 8 -0.98 11.19 19.37
CA ALA A 8 -0.17 10.29 20.19
C ALA A 8 0.43 9.15 19.36
N THR A 9 -0.35 8.55 18.46
CA THR A 9 0.11 7.49 17.57
C THR A 9 1.18 7.98 16.60
N LEU A 10 0.99 9.12 15.93
CA LEU A 10 1.98 9.67 15.02
C LEU A 10 3.27 10.08 15.73
N ASN A 11 3.17 10.62 16.95
CA ASN A 11 4.34 10.92 17.76
C ASN A 11 5.18 9.66 18.03
N LEU A 12 4.52 8.55 18.39
CA LEU A 12 5.20 7.27 18.60
C LEU A 12 5.79 6.71 17.31
N LEU A 13 5.06 6.79 16.19
CA LEU A 13 5.55 6.32 14.89
C LEU A 13 6.80 7.09 14.43
N ARG A 14 6.84 8.42 14.62
CA ARG A 14 8.02 9.24 14.35
C ARG A 14 9.21 8.81 15.21
N ALA A 15 8.97 8.55 16.50
CA ALA A 15 10.00 8.05 17.41
C ALA A 15 10.54 6.68 16.98
N PHE A 16 9.73 5.77 16.42
CA PHE A 16 10.23 4.51 15.87
C PHE A 16 10.98 4.68 14.54
N ALA A 17 10.47 5.53 13.65
CA ALA A 17 11.06 5.76 12.34
C ALA A 17 12.45 6.44 12.41
N GLN A 18 12.63 7.38 13.35
CA GLN A 18 13.85 8.18 13.48
C GLN A 18 14.71 7.78 14.70
N GLY A 19 14.12 7.17 15.72
CA GLY A 19 14.81 6.78 16.96
C GLY A 19 15.66 5.51 16.86
N GLY A 20 15.89 4.99 15.65
CA GLY A 20 16.72 3.82 15.39
C GLY A 20 15.99 2.48 15.44
N TYR A 21 14.69 2.43 15.78
CA TYR A 21 13.92 1.18 15.67
C TYR A 21 13.85 0.70 14.21
N ALA A 22 13.74 1.62 13.25
CA ALA A 22 13.72 1.35 11.81
C ALA A 22 15.08 1.00 11.18
N SER A 23 16.17 0.98 11.96
CA SER A 23 17.51 0.62 11.45
C SER A 23 17.51 -0.78 10.82
N LEU A 24 18.19 -0.93 9.68
CA LEU A 24 18.34 -2.23 9.01
C LEU A 24 19.10 -3.25 9.87
N GLU A 25 19.88 -2.80 10.85
CA GLU A 25 20.55 -3.67 11.83
C GLU A 25 19.53 -4.41 12.73
N ASN A 26 18.29 -3.93 12.83
CA ASN A 26 17.23 -4.56 13.60
C ASN A 26 16.43 -5.61 12.81
N VAL A 27 16.82 -5.96 11.58
CA VAL A 27 16.02 -6.85 10.71
C VAL A 27 15.69 -8.20 11.35
N HIS A 28 16.63 -8.79 12.10
CA HIS A 28 16.41 -10.03 12.86
C HIS A 28 15.52 -9.81 14.09
N ARG A 29 15.50 -8.62 14.69
CA ARG A 29 14.64 -8.31 15.83
C ARG A 29 13.17 -8.22 15.42
N TRP A 30 12.89 -7.73 14.21
CA TRP A 30 11.52 -7.75 13.66
C TRP A 30 11.03 -9.19 13.37
N MET A 31 11.94 -10.15 13.14
CA MET A 31 11.63 -11.56 12.90
C MET A 31 11.16 -12.28 14.17
N LEU A 32 11.84 -12.05 15.31
CA LEU A 32 11.71 -12.85 16.55
C LEU A 32 10.31 -12.86 17.18
N GLY A 33 9.40 -11.97 16.76
CA GLY A 33 8.03 -11.91 17.30
C GLY A 33 6.97 -12.69 16.51
N PHE A 34 7.19 -12.98 15.22
CA PHE A 34 6.08 -13.33 14.32
C PHE A 34 6.33 -14.52 13.39
N VAL A 35 7.59 -14.83 13.07
CA VAL A 35 7.93 -15.73 11.95
C VAL A 35 8.48 -17.09 12.40
N THR A 36 8.85 -17.26 13.67
CA THR A 36 9.56 -18.44 14.18
C THR A 36 8.83 -19.78 13.97
N ASP A 37 7.48 -19.76 13.93
CA ASP A 37 6.64 -20.95 13.72
C ASP A 37 5.91 -20.94 12.36
N SER A 38 6.36 -20.10 11.42
CA SER A 38 5.72 -19.92 10.11
C SER A 38 6.38 -20.82 9.06
N PRO A 39 5.60 -21.45 8.13
CA PRO A 39 6.18 -22.18 6.99
C PRO A 39 7.09 -21.32 6.11
N GLN A 40 7.06 -20.00 6.27
CA GLN A 40 7.88 -19.05 5.52
C GLN A 40 9.15 -18.61 6.24
N ALA A 41 9.43 -19.15 7.42
CA ALA A 41 10.55 -18.75 8.26
C ALA A 41 11.88 -18.84 7.50
N GLU A 42 12.14 -19.96 6.83
CA GLU A 42 13.38 -20.19 6.08
C GLU A 42 13.62 -19.12 5.00
N ARG A 43 12.56 -18.73 4.29
CA ARG A 43 12.65 -17.75 3.21
C ARG A 43 12.96 -16.34 3.74
N TYR A 44 12.38 -15.98 4.88
CA TYR A 44 12.66 -14.71 5.54
C TYR A 44 14.03 -14.70 6.21
N GLU A 45 14.44 -15.80 6.84
CA GLU A 45 15.77 -15.97 7.40
C GLU A 45 16.86 -15.83 6.33
N ALA A 46 16.68 -16.45 5.16
CA ALA A 46 17.60 -16.27 4.04
C ALA A 46 17.70 -14.80 3.58
N LEU A 47 16.60 -14.03 3.59
CA LEU A 47 16.63 -12.60 3.27
C LEU A 47 17.33 -11.80 4.37
N ALA A 48 17.01 -12.06 5.64
CA ALA A 48 17.60 -11.37 6.79
C ALA A 48 19.12 -11.60 6.82
N ASN A 49 19.59 -12.84 6.61
CA ASN A 49 21.01 -13.16 6.53
C ASN A 49 21.70 -12.38 5.41
N ARG A 50 21.08 -12.30 4.22
CA ARG A 50 21.63 -11.50 3.10
C ARG A 50 21.67 -10.00 3.39
N ILE A 51 20.70 -9.47 4.14
CA ILE A 51 20.72 -8.07 4.60
C ILE A 51 21.87 -7.90 5.59
N THR A 52 22.05 -8.81 6.53
CA THR A 52 23.17 -8.80 7.50
C THR A 52 24.51 -8.84 6.79
N GLU A 53 24.73 -9.76 5.84
CA GLU A 53 25.93 -9.80 4.99
C GLU A 53 26.17 -8.49 4.25
N THR A 54 25.10 -7.87 3.73
CA THR A 54 25.20 -6.57 3.04
C THR A 54 25.61 -5.46 4.01
N MET A 55 25.05 -5.43 5.22
CA MET A 55 25.41 -4.45 6.25
C MET A 55 26.85 -4.65 6.73
N GLU A 56 27.31 -5.88 6.88
CA GLU A 56 28.71 -6.20 7.20
C GLU A 56 29.67 -5.76 6.10
N PHE A 57 29.31 -5.98 4.83
CA PHE A 57 30.08 -5.48 3.70
C PHE A 57 30.14 -3.94 3.69
N MET A 58 29.00 -3.26 3.87
CA MET A 58 28.95 -1.80 3.96
C MET A 58 29.85 -1.27 5.09
N ARG A 59 29.82 -1.93 6.26
CA ARG A 59 30.68 -1.60 7.39
C ARG A 59 32.16 -1.80 7.06
N ALA A 60 32.51 -2.89 6.38
CA ALA A 60 33.89 -3.19 5.98
C ALA A 60 34.48 -2.14 5.02
N VAL A 61 33.64 -1.50 4.19
CA VAL A 61 34.05 -0.40 3.30
C VAL A 61 33.85 0.99 3.93
N GLY A 62 33.59 1.06 5.24
CA GLY A 62 33.51 2.30 6.02
C GLY A 62 32.16 3.01 5.99
N ILE A 63 31.10 2.37 5.50
CA ILE A 63 29.73 2.90 5.52
C ILE A 63 28.98 2.28 6.70
N THR A 64 28.64 3.11 7.69
CA THR A 64 27.99 2.67 8.93
C THR A 64 26.70 3.45 9.19
N SER A 65 25.86 2.95 10.10
CA SER A 65 24.65 3.66 10.55
C SER A 65 24.95 4.97 11.29
N GLU A 66 26.19 5.16 11.76
CA GLU A 66 26.68 6.40 12.38
C GLU A 66 27.10 7.44 11.34
N THR A 67 27.62 6.98 10.19
CA THR A 67 28.11 7.84 9.11
C THR A 67 27.08 8.05 8.00
N ASN A 68 26.04 7.22 7.96
CA ASN A 68 24.99 7.28 6.95
C ASN A 68 23.59 7.12 7.57
N HIS A 69 22.86 8.24 7.66
CA HIS A 69 21.52 8.31 8.23
C HIS A 69 20.51 7.40 7.51
N SER A 70 20.66 7.16 6.20
CA SER A 70 19.71 6.33 5.45
C SER A 70 19.73 4.85 5.84
N LEU A 71 20.73 4.41 6.61
CA LEU A 71 20.81 3.05 7.15
C LEU A 71 20.12 2.93 8.52
N ARG A 72 19.97 4.05 9.22
CA ARG A 72 19.48 4.11 10.61
C ARG A 72 18.01 4.48 10.70
N GLU A 73 17.54 5.33 9.77
CA GLU A 73 16.22 5.95 9.82
C GLU A 73 15.47 5.70 8.50
N THR A 74 14.15 5.81 8.55
CA THR A 74 13.30 5.78 7.36
C THR A 74 12.27 6.88 7.43
N ASP A 75 11.89 7.42 6.27
CA ASP A 75 10.69 8.24 6.18
C ASP A 75 9.45 7.35 6.35
N PHE A 76 8.50 7.85 7.14
CA PHE A 76 7.21 7.20 7.37
C PHE A 76 6.09 8.23 7.28
N TYR A 77 5.11 7.94 6.43
CA TYR A 77 3.98 8.82 6.16
C TYR A 77 2.67 8.20 6.62
N THR A 78 1.70 9.05 6.96
CA THR A 78 0.36 8.64 7.37
C THR A 78 -0.67 9.00 6.31
N SER A 79 -1.69 8.16 6.19
CA SER A 79 -2.85 8.42 5.35
C SER A 79 -4.14 7.87 5.95
N HIS A 80 -5.27 8.45 5.53
CA HIS A 80 -6.61 7.99 5.86
C HIS A 80 -7.62 8.45 4.79
N GLU A 81 -8.82 7.87 4.81
CA GLU A 81 -9.92 8.33 3.96
C GLU A 81 -10.42 9.68 4.46
N ALA A 82 -10.46 10.68 3.59
CA ALA A 82 -11.04 11.99 3.87
C ALA A 82 -12.58 11.86 3.92
N LEU A 83 -13.12 11.23 4.96
CA LEU A 83 -14.54 10.86 5.02
C LEU A 83 -15.37 11.89 5.81
N LEU A 84 -14.93 12.21 7.02
CA LEU A 84 -15.62 13.12 7.93
C LEU A 84 -15.16 14.55 7.70
N LEU A 85 -15.76 15.24 6.74
CA LEU A 85 -15.26 16.54 6.26
C LEU A 85 -15.14 17.62 7.33
N GLY A 86 -16.00 17.65 8.36
CA GLY A 86 -15.83 18.60 9.46
C GLY A 86 -14.55 18.36 10.30
N TYR A 87 -14.05 17.13 10.34
CA TYR A 87 -12.75 16.82 10.94
C TYR A 87 -11.59 17.25 10.03
N GLU A 88 -11.72 17.00 8.73
CA GLU A 88 -10.71 17.39 7.74
C GLU A 88 -10.57 18.92 7.63
N GLU A 89 -11.70 19.63 7.55
CA GLU A 89 -11.75 21.10 7.53
C GLU A 89 -11.08 21.70 8.77
N ALA A 90 -11.40 21.21 9.97
CA ALA A 90 -10.82 21.71 11.22
C ALA A 90 -9.29 21.52 11.33
N LEU A 91 -8.74 20.56 10.57
CA LEU A 91 -7.30 20.29 10.48
C LEU A 91 -6.67 20.82 9.20
N THR A 92 -7.41 21.57 8.39
CA THR A 92 -6.87 22.22 7.19
C THR A 92 -6.18 23.53 7.59
N ARG A 93 -4.99 23.77 7.04
CA ARG A 93 -4.14 24.91 7.39
C ARG A 93 -3.59 25.56 6.13
N VAL A 94 -3.35 26.86 6.22
CA VAL A 94 -2.56 27.60 5.23
C VAL A 94 -1.09 27.40 5.58
N ASP A 95 -0.29 26.93 4.61
CA ASP A 95 1.16 26.92 4.73
C ASP A 95 1.71 28.34 4.73
N SER A 96 2.57 28.67 5.69
CA SER A 96 3.05 30.04 5.88
C SER A 96 4.04 30.52 4.82
N THR A 97 4.56 29.63 3.98
CA THR A 97 5.56 29.95 2.95
C THR A 97 4.91 30.14 1.59
N SER A 98 4.03 29.22 1.21
CA SER A 98 3.36 29.18 -0.10
C SER A 98 1.99 29.89 -0.10
N GLY A 99 1.32 29.98 1.06
CA GLY A 99 -0.08 30.43 1.13
C GLY A 99 -1.10 29.37 0.68
N ASP A 100 -0.64 28.16 0.36
CA ASP A 100 -1.49 27.06 -0.07
C ASP A 100 -2.18 26.35 1.11
N TRP A 101 -3.32 25.71 0.83
CA TRP A 101 -4.05 24.93 1.81
C TRP A 101 -3.56 23.48 1.86
N TYR A 102 -3.35 22.96 3.06
CA TYR A 102 -3.02 21.55 3.31
C TYR A 102 -3.92 20.97 4.39
N ALA A 103 -4.42 19.75 4.15
CA ALA A 103 -4.99 18.91 5.18
C ALA A 103 -3.86 18.41 6.08
N THR A 104 -3.77 18.92 7.32
CA THR A 104 -2.73 18.49 8.28
C THR A 104 -3.15 17.30 9.15
N SER A 105 -4.26 16.65 8.77
CA SER A 105 -4.78 15.42 9.38
C SER A 105 -3.99 14.16 8.94
N GLY A 106 -3.40 14.18 7.75
CA GLY A 106 -2.58 13.10 7.16
C GLY A 106 -1.66 13.65 6.07
N HIS A 107 -0.59 12.94 5.74
CA HIS A 107 0.34 13.38 4.70
C HIS A 107 -0.30 13.21 3.31
N MET A 108 -0.90 12.05 3.10
CA MET A 108 -1.73 11.73 1.94
C MET A 108 -3.14 11.40 2.42
N ILE A 109 -4.17 11.82 1.70
CA ILE A 109 -5.56 11.47 2.00
C ILE A 109 -6.24 10.94 0.74
N TRP A 110 -7.23 10.05 0.90
CA TRP A 110 -7.94 9.49 -0.26
C TRP A 110 -9.45 9.72 -0.23
N ILE A 111 -10.04 9.70 -1.41
CA ILE A 111 -11.48 9.68 -1.64
C ILE A 111 -11.94 8.23 -1.86
N GLY A 112 -12.92 7.80 -1.09
CA GLY A 112 -13.50 6.46 -1.16
C GLY A 112 -14.34 6.22 -2.42
N ASP A 113 -14.58 4.94 -2.72
CA ASP A 113 -15.33 4.53 -3.92
C ASP A 113 -16.80 4.98 -3.87
N ARG A 114 -17.32 5.26 -2.67
CA ARG A 114 -18.71 5.70 -2.42
C ARG A 114 -18.86 7.22 -2.35
N THR A 115 -17.75 7.97 -2.28
CA THR A 115 -17.72 9.42 -2.03
C THR A 115 -17.05 10.21 -3.17
N ARG A 116 -16.67 9.53 -4.26
CA ARG A 116 -15.96 10.12 -5.41
C ARG A 116 -16.85 10.67 -6.53
N GLN A 117 -18.06 11.14 -6.23
CA GLN A 117 -18.90 11.75 -7.26
C GLN A 117 -18.36 13.15 -7.59
N PRO A 118 -18.15 13.51 -8.88
CA PRO A 118 -17.49 14.77 -9.27
C PRO A 118 -18.05 16.06 -8.65
N GLY A 119 -19.36 16.11 -8.38
CA GLY A 119 -20.02 17.28 -7.78
C GLY A 119 -20.21 17.24 -6.26
N ASN A 120 -19.68 16.22 -5.58
CA ASN A 120 -19.85 16.07 -4.13
C ASN A 120 -18.75 16.76 -3.32
N ALA A 121 -19.07 17.00 -2.05
CA ALA A 121 -18.22 17.75 -1.12
C ALA A 121 -16.80 17.15 -0.93
N HIS A 122 -16.64 15.82 -1.05
CA HIS A 122 -15.34 15.16 -0.91
C HIS A 122 -14.37 15.50 -2.04
N VAL A 123 -14.86 15.52 -3.28
CA VAL A 123 -14.07 15.92 -4.45
C VAL A 123 -13.76 17.41 -4.38
N GLU A 124 -14.74 18.23 -3.98
CA GLU A 124 -14.54 19.67 -3.81
C GLU A 124 -13.49 20.00 -2.74
N TYR A 125 -13.56 19.35 -1.58
CA TYR A 125 -12.58 19.50 -0.52
C TYR A 125 -11.17 19.10 -1.00
N CYS A 126 -11.03 17.92 -1.61
CA CYS A 126 -9.73 17.42 -2.06
C CYS A 126 -9.13 18.25 -3.21
N ARG A 127 -9.98 18.84 -4.06
CA ARG A 127 -9.55 19.78 -5.11
C ARG A 127 -8.87 21.03 -4.54
N GLY A 128 -9.26 21.46 -3.35
CA GLY A 128 -8.77 22.70 -2.72
C GLY A 128 -7.47 22.57 -1.92
N ILE A 129 -6.98 21.37 -1.64
CA ILE A 129 -5.78 21.13 -0.81
C ILE A 129 -4.58 20.68 -1.65
N LYS A 130 -3.35 20.87 -1.16
CA LYS A 130 -2.09 20.54 -1.86
C LYS A 130 -1.47 19.18 -1.49
N ASN A 131 -2.04 18.44 -0.55
CA ASN A 131 -1.60 17.07 -0.24
C ASN A 131 -1.60 16.15 -1.48
N PRO A 132 -0.70 15.16 -1.59
CA PRO A 132 -0.91 14.03 -2.49
C PRO A 132 -2.25 13.34 -2.19
N LEU A 133 -2.96 12.99 -3.24
CA LEU A 133 -4.32 12.46 -3.16
C LEU A 133 -4.38 11.00 -3.60
N GLY A 134 -5.32 10.27 -3.04
CA GLY A 134 -5.73 8.95 -3.50
C GLY A 134 -7.17 8.94 -3.98
N LEU A 135 -7.47 8.08 -4.94
CA LEU A 135 -8.82 7.89 -5.45
C LEU A 135 -9.09 6.39 -5.58
N LYS A 136 -10.05 5.86 -4.83
CA LYS A 136 -10.47 4.46 -4.98
C LYS A 136 -11.17 4.27 -6.33
N CYS A 137 -10.70 3.30 -7.11
CA CYS A 137 -11.25 2.96 -8.42
C CYS A 137 -11.89 1.57 -8.35
N GLY A 138 -13.21 1.53 -8.16
CA GLY A 138 -14.00 0.30 -8.17
C GLY A 138 -14.65 -0.02 -9.53
N PRO A 139 -15.33 -1.18 -9.65
CA PRO A 139 -15.93 -1.66 -10.91
C PRO A 139 -16.96 -0.74 -11.57
N SER A 140 -17.55 0.19 -10.83
CA SER A 140 -18.52 1.16 -11.35
C SER A 140 -17.88 2.35 -12.07
N LEU A 141 -16.55 2.52 -11.99
CA LEU A 141 -15.83 3.62 -12.63
C LEU A 141 -15.50 3.28 -14.09
N GLY A 142 -16.03 4.09 -15.02
CA GLY A 142 -15.67 4.05 -16.44
C GLY A 142 -14.55 5.04 -16.81
N PRO A 143 -13.98 4.94 -18.02
CA PRO A 143 -12.92 5.82 -18.50
C PRO A 143 -13.26 7.32 -18.42
N ASP A 144 -14.42 7.73 -18.94
CA ASP A 144 -14.80 9.16 -19.00
C ASP A 144 -14.97 9.77 -17.61
N GLY A 145 -15.61 9.01 -16.70
CA GLY A 145 -15.75 9.41 -15.30
C GLY A 145 -14.40 9.49 -14.58
N LEU A 146 -13.45 8.61 -14.92
CA LEU A 146 -12.09 8.68 -14.38
C LEU A 146 -11.37 9.94 -14.90
N MET A 147 -11.47 10.26 -16.20
CA MET A 147 -10.83 11.46 -16.76
C MET A 147 -11.37 12.73 -16.09
N GLN A 148 -12.69 12.82 -15.93
CA GLN A 148 -13.31 13.94 -15.21
C GLN A 148 -12.76 14.10 -13.79
N LEU A 149 -12.57 12.99 -13.06
CA LEU A 149 -12.02 13.03 -11.70
C LEU A 149 -10.53 13.40 -11.68
N ILE A 150 -9.75 12.92 -12.66
CA ILE A 150 -8.34 13.32 -12.79
C ILE A 150 -8.23 14.82 -13.05
N ASP A 151 -9.04 15.36 -13.96
CA ASP A 151 -9.02 16.78 -14.31
C ASP A 151 -9.41 17.69 -13.13
N LEU A 152 -10.30 17.21 -12.25
CA LEU A 152 -10.69 17.93 -11.04
C LEU A 152 -9.62 17.87 -9.94
N LEU A 153 -8.90 16.76 -9.80
CA LEU A 153 -8.01 16.50 -8.65
C LEU A 153 -6.52 16.74 -8.95
N ASN A 154 -6.14 16.68 -10.23
CA ASN A 154 -4.81 16.95 -10.75
C ASN A 154 -4.86 17.80 -12.04
N PRO A 155 -5.40 19.04 -11.97
CA PRO A 155 -5.62 19.88 -13.15
C PRO A 155 -4.33 20.22 -13.89
N ASP A 156 -3.22 20.37 -13.16
CA ASP A 156 -1.91 20.73 -13.70
C ASP A 156 -1.10 19.51 -14.17
N ASN A 157 -1.69 18.31 -14.11
CA ASN A 157 -1.06 17.04 -14.50
C ASN A 157 0.28 16.78 -13.78
N GLU A 158 0.39 17.18 -12.52
CA GLU A 158 1.58 17.06 -11.69
C GLU A 158 1.88 15.58 -11.39
N PRO A 159 3.07 15.05 -11.72
CA PRO A 159 3.44 13.69 -11.37
C PRO A 159 3.44 13.45 -9.85
N GLY A 160 2.77 12.39 -9.40
CA GLY A 160 2.70 12.04 -7.98
C GLY A 160 1.56 12.71 -7.21
N ARG A 161 0.90 13.72 -7.79
CA ARG A 161 -0.26 14.39 -7.17
C ARG A 161 -1.44 13.44 -6.91
N LEU A 162 -1.73 12.53 -7.83
CA LEU A 162 -2.89 11.63 -7.75
C LEU A 162 -2.49 10.16 -7.88
N THR A 163 -2.91 9.37 -6.89
CA THR A 163 -2.79 7.91 -6.87
C THR A 163 -4.14 7.26 -7.14
N LEU A 164 -4.24 6.48 -8.22
CA LEU A 164 -5.43 5.69 -8.56
C LEU A 164 -5.32 4.31 -7.88
N ILE A 165 -6.23 4.04 -6.95
CA ILE A 165 -6.22 2.85 -6.09
C ILE A 165 -7.26 1.84 -6.60
N ALA A 166 -6.83 0.93 -7.48
CA ALA A 166 -7.66 -0.07 -8.13
C ALA A 166 -8.13 -1.17 -7.18
N ARG A 167 -9.44 -1.37 -7.06
CA ARG A 167 -10.08 -2.36 -6.16
C ARG A 167 -11.23 -3.11 -6.84
N PHE A 168 -10.92 -3.91 -7.85
CA PHE A 168 -11.93 -4.53 -8.71
C PHE A 168 -12.41 -5.89 -8.20
N GLY A 169 -11.58 -6.59 -7.43
CA GLY A 169 -11.75 -8.00 -7.13
C GLY A 169 -11.04 -8.85 -8.18
N SER A 170 -10.50 -9.98 -7.73
CA SER A 170 -9.72 -10.93 -8.54
C SER A 170 -10.44 -11.46 -9.77
N ASP A 171 -11.76 -11.49 -9.76
CA ASP A 171 -12.58 -11.97 -10.89
C ASP A 171 -12.88 -10.88 -11.92
N LYS A 172 -12.67 -9.60 -11.59
CA LYS A 172 -13.05 -8.45 -12.44
C LYS A 172 -11.86 -7.56 -12.84
N ALA A 173 -10.74 -7.66 -12.13
CA ALA A 173 -9.57 -6.82 -12.37
C ALA A 173 -9.08 -6.89 -13.82
N GLY A 174 -9.06 -8.09 -14.42
CA GLY A 174 -8.62 -8.31 -15.80
C GLY A 174 -9.49 -7.63 -16.85
N ASP A 175 -10.78 -7.44 -16.58
CA ASP A 175 -11.72 -6.85 -17.54
C ASP A 175 -11.80 -5.31 -17.40
N HIS A 176 -11.73 -4.82 -16.16
CA HIS A 176 -11.95 -3.40 -15.86
C HIS A 176 -10.67 -2.58 -15.92
N LEU A 177 -9.57 -3.05 -15.32
CA LEU A 177 -8.35 -2.27 -15.16
C LEU A 177 -7.71 -1.86 -16.50
N PRO A 178 -7.58 -2.74 -17.53
CA PRO A 178 -6.93 -2.35 -18.79
C PRO A 178 -7.60 -1.16 -19.47
N ARG A 179 -8.93 -1.07 -19.40
CA ARG A 179 -9.69 0.03 -20.01
C ARG A 179 -9.35 1.37 -19.39
N LEU A 180 -9.18 1.42 -18.06
CA LEU A 180 -8.82 2.64 -17.35
C LEU A 180 -7.34 3.01 -17.58
N VAL A 181 -6.44 2.02 -17.54
CA VAL A 181 -5.01 2.22 -17.81
C VAL A 181 -4.78 2.78 -19.22
N ARG A 182 -5.46 2.22 -20.23
CA ARG A 182 -5.40 2.71 -21.61
C ARG A 182 -5.91 4.14 -21.76
N ALA A 183 -7.01 4.48 -21.08
CA ALA A 183 -7.56 5.84 -21.12
C ALA A 183 -6.58 6.85 -20.52
N VAL A 184 -6.07 6.60 -19.31
CA VAL A 184 -5.06 7.45 -18.65
C VAL A 184 -3.82 7.61 -19.52
N LYS A 185 -3.32 6.52 -20.11
CA LYS A 185 -2.14 6.54 -20.99
C LYS A 185 -2.39 7.33 -22.28
N LYS A 186 -3.56 7.14 -22.91
CA LYS A 186 -3.95 7.85 -24.14
C LYS A 186 -4.04 9.36 -23.92
N GLU A 187 -4.60 9.78 -22.80
CA GLU A 187 -4.77 11.19 -22.44
C GLU A 187 -3.50 11.80 -21.82
N GLY A 188 -2.40 11.05 -21.71
CA GLY A 188 -1.12 11.55 -21.20
C GLY A 188 -1.16 11.99 -19.73
N ARG A 189 -2.04 11.40 -18.92
CA ARG A 189 -2.21 11.77 -17.50
C ARG A 189 -1.15 11.12 -16.61
N ASN A 190 -0.52 11.92 -15.76
CA ASN A 190 0.49 11.50 -14.80
C ASN A 190 -0.17 11.11 -13.48
N VAL A 191 -0.23 9.81 -13.21
CA VAL A 191 -0.81 9.24 -11.99
C VAL A 191 0.06 8.10 -11.46
N VAL A 192 -0.04 7.84 -10.17
CA VAL A 192 0.49 6.61 -9.56
C VAL A 192 -0.61 5.55 -9.58
N TRP A 193 -0.32 4.36 -10.10
CA TRP A 193 -1.23 3.22 -9.99
C TRP A 193 -0.92 2.40 -8.75
N SER A 194 -1.93 2.14 -7.93
CA SER A 194 -1.85 1.24 -6.78
C SER A 194 -2.98 0.22 -6.83
N THR A 195 -2.74 -1.00 -6.34
CA THR A 195 -3.79 -2.01 -6.18
C THR A 195 -4.20 -2.13 -4.72
N ASP A 196 -5.50 -2.10 -4.47
CA ASP A 196 -6.16 -2.50 -3.23
C ASP A 196 -6.84 -3.86 -3.48
N PRO A 197 -6.11 -4.96 -3.23
CA PRO A 197 -6.61 -6.31 -3.45
C PRO A 197 -7.55 -6.79 -2.32
N MET A 198 -7.93 -5.91 -1.40
CA MET A 198 -8.68 -6.28 -0.21
C MET A 198 -10.17 -6.06 -0.41
N HIS A 199 -10.56 -4.81 -0.71
CA HIS A 199 -11.96 -4.38 -0.74
C HIS A 199 -12.76 -4.97 -1.91
N GLY A 200 -12.10 -5.50 -2.94
CA GLY A 200 -12.73 -6.21 -4.05
C GLY A 200 -13.03 -7.68 -3.77
N ASN A 201 -12.41 -8.28 -2.76
CA ASN A 201 -12.38 -9.73 -2.53
C ASN A 201 -13.08 -10.19 -1.24
N THR A 202 -13.87 -9.32 -0.59
CA THR A 202 -14.64 -9.70 0.61
C THR A 202 -15.78 -10.66 0.26
N ILE A 203 -15.84 -11.78 0.97
CA ILE A 203 -16.93 -12.78 0.93
C ILE A 203 -17.48 -13.01 2.35
N THR A 204 -18.58 -13.76 2.45
CA THR A 204 -19.09 -14.26 3.73
C THR A 204 -18.83 -15.77 3.83
N ALA A 205 -18.20 -16.22 4.91
CA ALA A 205 -17.93 -17.63 5.20
C ALA A 205 -18.09 -17.89 6.70
N ALA A 206 -18.69 -19.02 7.08
CA ALA A 206 -18.98 -19.38 8.49
C ALA A 206 -19.65 -18.26 9.33
N GLY A 207 -20.46 -17.40 8.70
CA GLY A 207 -21.11 -16.27 9.38
C GLY A 207 -20.23 -15.02 9.58
N TYR A 208 -18.96 -15.07 9.17
CA TYR A 208 -18.02 -13.95 9.20
C TYR A 208 -17.79 -13.39 7.80
N LYS A 209 -17.50 -12.09 7.72
CA LYS A 209 -16.83 -11.56 6.52
C LYS A 209 -15.40 -12.11 6.53
N THR A 210 -14.89 -12.53 5.38
CA THR A 210 -13.49 -12.90 5.22
C THR A 210 -13.00 -12.54 3.82
N ARG A 211 -11.70 -12.64 3.60
CA ARG A 211 -11.05 -12.41 2.30
C ARG A 211 -10.08 -13.57 2.07
N PRO A 212 -10.33 -14.46 1.10
CA PRO A 212 -9.41 -15.54 0.79
C PRO A 212 -8.08 -14.99 0.28
N PHE A 213 -6.98 -15.41 0.89
CA PHE A 213 -5.63 -14.95 0.54
C PHE A 213 -5.30 -15.14 -0.95
N ASP A 214 -5.72 -16.26 -1.54
CA ASP A 214 -5.49 -16.54 -2.97
C ASP A 214 -6.19 -15.53 -3.89
N ARG A 215 -7.37 -15.03 -3.49
CA ARG A 215 -8.06 -13.98 -4.25
C ARG A 215 -7.33 -12.65 -4.13
N ILE A 216 -6.84 -12.31 -2.94
CA ILE A 216 -5.99 -11.12 -2.72
C ILE A 216 -4.76 -11.20 -3.63
N LEU A 217 -4.04 -12.31 -3.59
CA LEU A 217 -2.85 -12.53 -4.42
C LEU A 217 -3.15 -12.49 -5.92
N LYS A 218 -4.24 -13.13 -6.37
CA LYS A 218 -4.65 -13.15 -7.78
C LYS A 218 -4.93 -11.75 -8.32
N GLU A 219 -5.56 -10.87 -7.53
CA GLU A 219 -5.78 -9.47 -7.94
C GLU A 219 -4.46 -8.70 -8.08
N VAL A 220 -3.52 -8.89 -7.15
CA VAL A 220 -2.17 -8.31 -7.26
C VAL A 220 -1.45 -8.81 -8.50
N GLN A 221 -1.47 -10.12 -8.77
CA GLN A 221 -0.86 -10.69 -9.98
C GLN A 221 -1.46 -10.09 -11.26
N THR A 222 -2.80 -10.03 -11.31
CA THR A 222 -3.54 -9.44 -12.44
C THR A 222 -3.16 -7.97 -12.64
N PHE A 223 -3.04 -7.18 -11.57
CA PHE A 223 -2.61 -5.79 -11.63
C PHE A 223 -1.21 -5.64 -12.28
N PHE A 224 -0.25 -6.47 -11.87
CA PHE A 224 1.08 -6.47 -12.47
C PHE A 224 1.08 -6.91 -13.94
N GLU A 225 0.27 -7.92 -14.29
CA GLU A 225 0.13 -8.41 -15.66
C GLU A 225 -0.47 -7.35 -16.59
N VAL A 226 -1.53 -6.68 -16.16
CA VAL A 226 -2.14 -5.57 -16.91
C VAL A 226 -1.12 -4.45 -17.12
N HIS A 227 -0.42 -4.01 -16.09
CA HIS A 227 0.57 -2.95 -16.26
C HIS A 227 1.72 -3.35 -17.19
N ARG A 228 2.16 -4.62 -17.15
CA ARG A 228 3.16 -5.14 -18.09
C ARG A 228 2.64 -5.14 -19.52
N ALA A 229 1.43 -5.65 -19.75
CA ALA A 229 0.81 -5.72 -21.07
C ALA A 229 0.57 -4.32 -21.67
N GLU A 230 0.14 -3.36 -20.85
CA GLU A 230 -0.11 -1.99 -21.28
C GLU A 230 1.16 -1.12 -21.34
N GLY A 231 2.31 -1.66 -20.93
CA GLY A 231 3.58 -0.92 -20.87
C GLY A 231 3.51 0.29 -19.95
N THR A 232 2.96 0.11 -18.75
CA THR A 232 2.82 1.12 -17.68
C THR A 232 3.42 0.63 -16.37
N HIS A 233 3.52 1.49 -15.37
CA HIS A 233 4.22 1.20 -14.11
C HIS A 233 3.21 0.77 -13.00
N PRO A 234 3.31 -0.46 -12.45
CA PRO A 234 2.58 -0.85 -11.24
C PRO A 234 3.25 -0.18 -10.02
N GLY A 235 2.66 0.92 -9.53
CA GLY A 235 3.31 1.86 -8.61
C GLY A 235 3.20 1.57 -7.12
N GLY A 236 2.30 0.69 -6.70
CA GLY A 236 2.17 0.32 -5.30
C GLY A 236 1.07 -0.67 -4.97
N ILE A 237 0.96 -0.98 -3.69
CA ILE A 237 -0.10 -1.79 -3.09
C ILE A 237 -0.71 -1.02 -1.90
N HIS A 238 -2.00 -1.23 -1.64
CA HIS A 238 -2.74 -0.64 -0.53
C HIS A 238 -3.51 -1.76 0.17
N ILE A 239 -3.02 -2.19 1.34
CA ILE A 239 -3.54 -3.36 2.06
C ILE A 239 -4.02 -3.01 3.46
N GLU A 240 -4.97 -3.77 3.98
CA GLU A 240 -5.40 -3.71 5.38
C GLU A 240 -4.73 -4.85 6.14
N MET A 241 -3.90 -4.51 7.12
CA MET A 241 -3.10 -5.49 7.86
C MET A 241 -3.04 -5.18 9.35
N THR A 242 -2.62 -6.17 10.14
CA THR A 242 -2.28 -6.00 11.55
C THR A 242 -1.11 -6.89 11.94
N GLY A 243 -0.24 -6.38 12.81
CA GLY A 243 0.83 -7.19 13.42
C GLY A 243 0.33 -8.20 14.46
N LYS A 244 -0.98 -8.23 14.75
CA LYS A 244 -1.57 -9.21 15.68
C LYS A 244 -1.77 -10.56 14.98
N ASN A 245 -1.61 -11.65 15.74
CA ASN A 245 -1.94 -12.99 15.27
C ASN A 245 -3.47 -13.22 15.32
N VAL A 246 -4.16 -12.78 14.26
CA VAL A 246 -5.62 -12.87 14.06
C VAL A 246 -5.98 -13.86 12.95
N THR A 247 -7.20 -14.38 12.99
CA THR A 247 -7.78 -15.28 11.98
C THR A 247 -8.89 -14.57 11.20
N GLU A 248 -8.57 -13.46 10.55
CA GLU A 248 -9.56 -12.63 9.83
C GLU A 248 -9.66 -12.98 8.33
N CYS A 249 -8.54 -13.22 7.66
CA CYS A 249 -8.48 -13.68 6.26
C CYS A 249 -8.18 -15.19 6.20
N THR A 250 -8.91 -15.93 5.36
CA THR A 250 -8.66 -17.37 5.14
C THR A 250 -7.49 -17.63 4.20
N GLY A 251 -6.90 -18.82 4.29
CA GLY A 251 -5.74 -19.23 3.49
C GLY A 251 -4.41 -18.65 3.99
N GLY A 252 -3.48 -18.42 3.05
CA GLY A 252 -2.08 -18.10 3.34
C GLY A 252 -1.29 -19.32 3.80
N ALA A 253 -0.03 -19.12 4.19
CA ALA A 253 0.88 -20.21 4.55
C ALA A 253 0.38 -21.12 5.67
N ARG A 254 -0.38 -20.59 6.64
CA ARG A 254 -1.00 -21.36 7.72
C ARG A 254 -2.32 -22.05 7.33
N ALA A 255 -2.83 -21.79 6.12
CA ALA A 255 -4.07 -22.35 5.58
C ALA A 255 -5.29 -22.17 6.52
N ILE A 256 -5.51 -20.95 7.02
CA ILE A 256 -6.64 -20.63 7.92
C ILE A 256 -7.96 -21.00 7.26
N ARG A 257 -8.76 -21.83 7.93
CA ARG A 257 -10.05 -22.35 7.48
C ARG A 257 -11.21 -21.48 7.98
N ASP A 258 -12.37 -21.62 7.32
CA ASP A 258 -13.57 -20.82 7.61
C ASP A 258 -14.05 -20.96 9.07
N ASP A 259 -13.93 -22.14 9.68
CA ASP A 259 -14.34 -22.42 11.06
C ASP A 259 -13.34 -21.92 12.12
N GLU A 260 -12.11 -21.59 11.73
CA GLU A 260 -11.08 -21.00 12.58
C GLU A 260 -11.21 -19.46 12.66
N LEU A 261 -12.11 -18.85 11.87
CA LEU A 261 -12.33 -17.41 11.87
C LEU A 261 -12.78 -16.91 13.25
N GLN A 262 -13.61 -17.69 13.96
CA GLN A 262 -14.14 -17.32 15.27
C GLN A 262 -13.08 -17.23 16.37
N ASP A 263 -11.92 -17.87 16.18
CA ASP A 263 -10.91 -18.01 17.23
C ASP A 263 -10.30 -16.66 17.63
N ARG A 264 -10.05 -15.78 16.66
CA ARG A 264 -9.36 -14.48 16.86
C ARG A 264 -9.84 -13.39 15.91
N TYR A 265 -11.15 -13.28 15.71
CA TYR A 265 -11.76 -12.22 14.89
C TYR A 265 -11.84 -10.90 15.67
N HIS A 266 -10.92 -9.96 15.43
CA HIS A 266 -10.75 -8.76 16.26
C HIS A 266 -11.03 -7.44 15.52
N THR A 267 -11.81 -7.49 14.44
CA THR A 267 -12.18 -6.32 13.63
C THR A 267 -13.70 -6.10 13.66
N HIS A 268 -14.11 -4.84 13.70
CA HIS A 268 -15.51 -4.42 13.58
C HIS A 268 -15.89 -3.99 12.16
N CYS A 269 -14.90 -3.81 11.28
CA CYS A 269 -15.11 -3.44 9.89
C CYS A 269 -14.81 -4.64 8.99
N ASP A 270 -13.68 -4.59 8.29
CA ASP A 270 -13.31 -5.60 7.32
C ASP A 270 -12.12 -6.46 7.82
N PRO A 271 -11.98 -7.69 7.29
CA PRO A 271 -10.94 -8.64 7.68
C PRO A 271 -9.55 -8.21 7.22
N ARG A 272 -8.56 -8.23 8.09
CA ARG A 272 -7.18 -7.80 7.80
C ARG A 272 -6.26 -9.00 7.55
N LEU A 273 -5.19 -8.77 6.79
CA LEU A 273 -4.06 -9.69 6.76
C LEU A 273 -3.40 -9.69 8.14
N ASN A 274 -3.14 -10.87 8.69
CA ASN A 274 -2.27 -11.00 9.85
C ASN A 274 -0.79 -10.82 9.45
N ALA A 275 0.13 -10.86 10.43
CA ALA A 275 1.55 -10.66 10.19
C ALA A 275 2.13 -11.65 9.17
N ASP A 276 1.81 -12.94 9.28
CA ASP A 276 2.30 -13.98 8.37
C ASP A 276 1.82 -13.74 6.93
N GLN A 277 0.53 -13.50 6.74
CA GLN A 277 -0.05 -13.25 5.42
C GLN A 277 0.50 -11.94 4.80
N ALA A 278 0.76 -10.91 5.60
CA ALA A 278 1.34 -9.66 5.13
C ALA A 278 2.79 -9.84 4.63
N VAL A 279 3.61 -10.61 5.37
CA VAL A 279 4.98 -10.95 4.97
C VAL A 279 4.98 -11.85 3.73
N GLU A 280 4.09 -12.84 3.67
CA GLU A 280 3.88 -13.69 2.51
C GLU A 280 3.59 -12.88 1.25
N LEU A 281 2.63 -11.97 1.34
CA LEU A 281 2.27 -11.09 0.23
C LEU A 281 3.46 -10.22 -0.20
N ALA A 282 4.23 -9.70 0.74
CA ALA A 282 5.42 -8.89 0.44
C ALA A 282 6.47 -9.67 -0.36
N PHE A 283 6.72 -10.94 -0.02
CA PHE A 283 7.63 -11.79 -0.80
C PHE A 283 7.12 -12.05 -2.22
N LEU A 284 5.83 -12.35 -2.36
CA LEU A 284 5.22 -12.64 -3.65
C LEU A 284 5.22 -11.39 -4.55
N VAL A 285 4.95 -10.21 -3.99
CA VAL A 285 5.07 -8.92 -4.69
C VAL A 285 6.53 -8.66 -5.11
N SER A 286 7.51 -8.95 -4.25
CA SER A 286 8.93 -8.82 -4.58
C SER A 286 9.33 -9.68 -5.77
N GLU A 287 8.80 -10.90 -5.90
CA GLU A 287 9.01 -11.74 -7.09
C GLU A 287 8.42 -11.11 -8.37
N LEU A 288 7.21 -10.55 -8.28
CA LEU A 288 6.56 -9.88 -9.42
C LEU A 288 7.36 -8.67 -9.89
N LEU A 289 7.94 -7.91 -8.96
CA LEU A 289 8.84 -6.79 -9.26
C LEU A 289 10.14 -7.26 -9.92
N ARG A 290 10.76 -8.35 -9.42
CA ARG A 290 11.98 -8.92 -10.02
C ARG A 290 11.78 -9.42 -11.44
N LYS A 291 10.59 -9.94 -11.79
CA LYS A 291 10.28 -10.34 -13.18
C LYS A 291 10.28 -9.17 -14.18
N ARG A 292 10.15 -7.91 -13.70
CA ARG A 292 10.21 -6.70 -14.53
C ARG A 292 11.65 -6.26 -14.82
N VAL A 293 12.54 -6.40 -13.84
CA VAL A 293 13.97 -6.15 -14.03
C VAL A 293 14.53 -7.38 -14.73
N GLY A 294 14.48 -7.40 -16.07
CA GLY A 294 15.02 -8.51 -16.86
C GLY A 294 16.38 -8.92 -16.29
N ARG A 295 16.56 -10.22 -16.00
CA ARG A 295 17.89 -10.74 -15.65
C ARG A 295 18.83 -10.26 -16.75
N PRO A 296 19.96 -9.60 -16.43
CA PRO A 296 21.01 -9.40 -17.43
C PRO A 296 21.32 -10.78 -18.00
N GLN A 297 21.15 -10.97 -19.31
CA GLN A 297 21.67 -12.15 -19.97
C GLN A 297 23.17 -12.18 -19.63
N LYS A 298 23.61 -13.20 -18.89
CA LYS A 298 25.03 -13.49 -18.80
C LYS A 298 25.49 -13.75 -20.23
N GLN A 299 26.11 -12.76 -20.88
CA GLN A 299 26.88 -13.01 -22.08
C GLN A 299 28.00 -13.95 -21.65
N ALA A 300 27.93 -15.19 -22.11
CA ALA A 300 29.07 -16.09 -22.04
C ALA A 300 30.18 -15.41 -22.84
N VAL A 301 31.22 -14.96 -22.14
CA VAL A 301 32.47 -14.57 -22.77
C VAL A 301 33.12 -15.89 -23.19
N ASN A 302 32.87 -16.31 -24.43
CA ASN A 302 33.63 -17.39 -25.04
C ASN A 302 35.03 -16.82 -25.33
N GLY A 303 36.01 -17.23 -24.52
CA GLY A 303 37.42 -17.23 -24.89
C GLY A 303 37.76 -18.50 -25.65
#